data_AF-A0A521YWZ0-F1
#
_entry.id   AF-A0A521YWZ0-F1
#
_cell.length_a   1.000
_cell.length_b   1.000
_cell.length_c   1.000
_cell.angle_alpha   90.00
_cell.angle_beta   90.00
_cell.angle_gamma   90.00
#
_symmetry.space_group_name_H-M   'P 1'
#
loop_
_entity.id
_entity.type
_entity.pdbx_description
1 polymer ?
#
loop_
_entity_poly.entity_id
_entity_poly.type
_entity_poly.pdbx_seq_one_letter_code
_entity_poly.pdbx_strand_id
1 'polypeptide(L)'
;MAILSDPNCPFCRRFERDLATLDDLTVHIFVYPVISPESVRQATAVWCSSDRLSAWNDLTQRRVEPAAKRDCDAPVAELVALPSGEMHSGAMKITDLVPLLDAAGRK
;
A
#
# COMPACT_ATOMS: atom_id res chain seq x y z
N MET A 1 -10.44 3.02 8.80
CA MET A 1 -9.31 2.20 9.28
C MET A 1 -8.16 2.30 8.29
N ALA A 2 -6.91 2.19 8.73
CA ALA A 2 -5.73 2.21 7.88
C ALA A 2 -4.99 0.87 7.95
N ILE A 3 -4.54 0.35 6.81
CA ILE A 3 -3.72 -0.87 6.74
C ILE A 3 -2.49 -0.59 5.89
N LEU A 4 -1.34 -1.14 6.29
CA LEU A 4 -0.15 -1.19 5.44
C LEU A 4 -0.16 -2.50 4.66
N SER A 5 -0.03 -2.42 3.34
CA SER A 5 -0.15 -3.59 2.47
C SER A 5 0.92 -3.62 1.40
N ASP A 6 1.43 -4.82 1.13
CA ASP A 6 2.37 -5.13 0.05
C ASP A 6 1.64 -5.98 -1.01
N PRO A 7 1.80 -5.69 -2.31
CA PRO A 7 1.06 -6.40 -3.38
C PRO A 7 1.37 -7.90 -3.47
N ASN A 8 2.54 -8.31 -2.98
CA ASN A 8 3.03 -9.68 -2.96
C ASN A 8 2.79 -10.38 -1.61
N CYS A 9 2.19 -9.70 -0.63
CA CYS A 9 1.80 -10.26 0.67
C CYS A 9 0.58 -11.18 0.55
N PRO A 10 0.71 -12.51 0.75
CA PRO A 10 -0.43 -13.42 0.70
C PRO A 10 -1.43 -13.17 1.84
N PHE A 11 -0.95 -12.78 3.03
CA PHE A 11 -1.80 -12.47 4.18
C PHE A 11 -2.57 -11.18 3.99
N CYS A 12 -1.93 -10.13 3.47
CA CYS A 12 -2.57 -8.84 3.23
C CYS A 12 -3.68 -8.98 2.18
N ARG A 13 -3.44 -9.75 1.11
CA ARG A 13 -4.49 -10.11 0.14
C ARG A 13 -5.66 -10.83 0.79
N ARG A 14 -5.40 -11.82 1.66
CA ARG A 14 -6.47 -12.56 2.34
C ARG A 14 -7.27 -11.64 3.26
N PHE A 15 -6.57 -10.82 4.04
CA PHE A 15 -7.18 -9.85 4.96
C PHE A 15 -8.03 -8.83 4.21
N GLU A 16 -7.54 -8.26 3.10
CA GLU A 16 -8.32 -7.36 2.25
C GLU A 16 -9.59 -8.02 1.70
N ARG A 17 -9.55 -9.31 1.33
CA ARG A 17 -10.76 -10.06 0.91
C ARG A 17 -11.76 -10.24 2.05
N ASP A 18 -11.27 -10.57 3.24
CA ASP A 18 -12.13 -10.74 4.41
C ASP A 18 -12.75 -9.38 4.83
N LEU A 19 -12.00 -8.27 4.73
CA LEU A 19 -12.54 -6.92 4.96
C LEU A 19 -13.60 -6.52 3.92
N ALA A 20 -13.46 -6.98 2.68
CA ALA A 20 -14.43 -6.70 1.62
C ALA A 20 -15.80 -7.37 1.84
N THR A 21 -15.94 -8.28 2.81
CA THR A 21 -17.24 -8.89 3.16
C THR A 21 -18.00 -8.11 4.24
N LEU A 22 -17.42 -7.04 4.77
CA LEU A 22 -18.05 -6.22 5.82
C LEU A 22 -18.77 -5.03 5.20
N ASP A 23 -20.04 -4.85 5.56
CA ASP A 23 -20.81 -3.65 5.23
C ASP A 23 -20.51 -2.55 6.28
N ASP A 24 -20.35 -1.30 5.86
CA ASP A 24 -20.07 -0.12 6.72
C ASP A 24 -18.61 0.03 7.24
N LEU A 25 -17.62 -0.23 6.39
CA LEU A 25 -16.21 0.02 6.69
C LEU A 25 -15.48 0.73 5.54
N THR A 26 -14.75 1.79 5.86
CA THR A 26 -13.76 2.38 4.93
C THR A 26 -12.34 1.94 5.31
N VAL A 27 -11.67 1.29 4.36
CA VAL A 27 -10.29 0.82 4.48
C VAL A 27 -9.39 1.71 3.63
N HIS A 28 -8.44 2.39 4.26
CA HIS A 28 -7.38 3.12 3.59
C HIS A 28 -6.14 2.22 3.52
N ILE A 29 -5.72 1.90 2.30
CA ILE A 29 -4.55 1.05 2.06
C ILE A 29 -3.34 1.95 1.80
N PHE A 30 -2.34 1.84 2.67
CA PHE A 30 -1.04 2.46 2.51
C PHE A 30 -0.07 1.43 1.96
N VAL A 31 0.47 1.68 0.77
CA VAL A 31 1.32 0.70 0.10
C VAL A 31 2.71 0.67 0.78
N TYR A 32 3.12 -0.49 1.26
CA TYR A 32 4.40 -0.70 1.95
C TYR A 32 5.17 -1.86 1.31
N PRO A 33 5.87 -1.61 0.18
CA PRO A 33 6.35 -2.68 -0.71
C PRO A 33 7.73 -3.23 -0.28
N VAL A 34 7.75 -4.14 0.70
CA VAL A 34 8.96 -4.68 1.33
C VAL A 34 9.18 -6.18 1.15
N ILE A 35 8.21 -6.93 0.64
CA ILE A 35 8.24 -8.41 0.65
C ILE A 35 9.07 -8.99 -0.50
N SER A 36 9.01 -8.37 -1.67
CA SER A 36 9.73 -8.85 -2.84
C SER A 36 10.39 -7.70 -3.60
N PRO A 37 11.46 -7.96 -4.37
CA PRO A 37 12.09 -6.95 -5.22
C PRO A 37 11.11 -6.31 -6.21
N GLU A 38 10.07 -7.06 -6.57
CA GLU A 38 9.02 -6.65 -7.49
C GLU A 38 8.06 -5.60 -6.89
N SER A 39 7.89 -5.64 -5.58
CA SER A 39 6.83 -4.90 -4.88
C SER A 39 6.95 -3.40 -5.11
N VAL A 40 8.17 -2.86 -5.16
CA VAL A 40 8.41 -1.44 -5.43
C VAL A 40 7.95 -1.08 -6.83
N ARG A 41 8.33 -1.87 -7.84
CA ARG A 41 7.97 -1.62 -9.24
C ARG A 41 6.45 -1.63 -9.42
N GLN A 42 5.81 -2.66 -8.88
CA GLN A 42 4.36 -2.83 -8.91
C GLN A 42 3.62 -1.70 -8.19
N ALA A 43 4.06 -1.35 -6.98
CA ALA A 43 3.51 -0.24 -6.20
C ALA A 43 3.62 1.10 -6.95
N THR A 44 4.78 1.38 -7.57
CA THR A 44 4.94 2.58 -8.40
C THR A 44 4.00 2.57 -9.61
N ALA A 45 3.81 1.43 -10.27
CA ALA A 45 2.89 1.34 -11.42
C ALA A 45 1.42 1.53 -11.00
N VAL A 46 1.02 0.99 -9.85
CA VAL A 46 -0.30 1.28 -9.26
C VAL A 46 -0.43 2.78 -8.97
N TRP A 47 0.58 3.40 -8.34
CA TRP A 47 0.55 4.83 -8.01
C TRP A 47 0.42 5.73 -9.25
N CYS A 48 1.12 5.38 -10.32
CA CYS A 48 1.07 6.09 -11.58
C CYS A 48 -0.16 5.78 -12.44
N SER A 49 -1.03 4.85 -12.01
CA SER A 49 -2.27 4.54 -12.74
C SER A 49 -3.31 5.65 -12.56
N SER A 50 -4.08 5.91 -13.63
CA SER A 50 -5.18 6.89 -13.61
C SER A 50 -6.29 6.51 -12.61
N ASP A 51 -6.52 5.21 -12.44
CA ASP A 51 -7.37 4.65 -11.38
C ASP A 51 -6.51 3.72 -10.52
N ARG A 52 -6.01 4.27 -9.41
CA ARG A 52 -5.13 3.57 -8.46
C ARG A 52 -5.86 2.44 -7.74
N LEU A 53 -7.15 2.61 -7.45
CA LEU A 53 -7.94 1.61 -6.72
C LEU A 53 -8.16 0.37 -7.59
N SER A 54 -8.57 0.59 -8.85
CA SER A 54 -8.72 -0.49 -9.82
C SER A 54 -7.37 -1.19 -10.05
N ALA A 55 -6.29 -0.43 -10.31
CA ALA A 55 -4.97 -1.00 -10.52
C ALA A 55 -4.46 -1.83 -9.31
N TRP A 56 -4.73 -1.38 -8.08
CA TRP A 56 -4.41 -2.14 -6.88
C TRP A 56 -5.18 -3.45 -6.82
N ASN A 57 -6.49 -3.42 -6.99
CA ASN A 57 -7.34 -4.62 -6.95
C ASN A 57 -6.98 -5.61 -8.05
N ASP A 58 -6.60 -5.12 -9.22
CA ASP A 58 -6.18 -5.93 -10.36
C ASP A 58 -4.92 -6.72 -10.04
N LEU A 59 -3.94 -6.02 -9.49
CA LEU A 59 -2.68 -6.60 -9.07
C LEU A 59 -2.85 -7.56 -7.90
N THR A 60 -3.51 -7.14 -6.83
CA THR A 60 -3.56 -7.90 -5.57
C THR A 60 -4.60 -9.02 -5.65
N GLN A 61 -5.78 -8.77 -6.21
CA GLN A 61 -6.89 -9.73 -6.19
C GLN A 61 -6.93 -10.62 -7.44
N ARG A 62 -6.60 -10.05 -8.61
CA ARG A 62 -6.72 -10.72 -9.92
C ARG A 62 -5.38 -11.14 -10.53
N ARG A 63 -4.26 -10.71 -9.95
CA ARG A 63 -2.90 -10.95 -10.47
C ARG A 63 -2.67 -10.40 -11.88
N VAL A 64 -3.31 -9.28 -12.18
CA VAL A 64 -3.11 -8.54 -13.43
C VAL A 64 -2.09 -7.43 -13.18
N GLU A 65 -0.98 -7.46 -13.91
CA GLU A 65 0.09 -6.46 -13.78
C GLU A 65 -0.39 -5.08 -14.26
N PRO A 66 -0.12 -3.99 -13.51
CA PRO A 66 -0.48 -2.64 -13.96
C PRO A 66 0.30 -2.25 -15.21
N ALA A 67 -0.40 -1.72 -16.21
CA ALA A 67 0.20 -1.30 -17.48
C ALA A 67 0.75 0.14 -17.47
N ALA A 68 0.53 0.89 -16.38
CA ALA A 68 0.93 2.29 -16.29
C ALA A 68 2.46 2.45 -16.39
N LYS A 69 2.87 3.52 -17.08
CA LYS A 69 4.27 3.95 -17.06
C LYS A 69 4.63 4.42 -15.64
N ARG A 70 5.88 4.18 -15.25
CA ARG A 70 6.40 4.43 -13.89
C ARG A 70 7.20 5.73 -13.83
N ASP A 71 6.89 6.69 -14.70
CA ASP A 71 7.57 7.97 -14.87
C ASP A 71 6.85 9.13 -14.15
N CYS A 72 5.97 8.82 -13.20
CA CYS A 72 5.30 9.80 -12.37
C CYS A 72 6.03 10.03 -11.03
N ASP A 73 5.75 11.15 -10.37
CA ASP A 73 6.26 11.43 -9.02
C ASP A 73 5.53 10.55 -7.99
N ALA A 74 6.16 9.43 -7.63
CA ALA A 74 5.61 8.43 -6.74
C ALA A 74 6.44 8.32 -5.45
N PRO A 75 5.87 8.54 -4.26
CA PRO A 75 6.60 8.49 -2.99
C PRO A 75 6.94 7.05 -2.54
N VAL A 76 6.82 6.07 -3.43
CA VAL A 76 6.98 4.63 -3.14
C VAL A 76 8.38 4.31 -2.61
N ALA A 77 9.41 4.97 -3.14
CA ALA A 77 10.78 4.79 -2.67
C ALA A 77 10.99 5.32 -1.24
N GLU A 78 10.29 6.40 -0.87
CA GLU A 78 10.36 7.00 0.47
C GLU A 78 9.63 6.13 1.51
N LEU A 79 8.53 5.48 1.11
CA LEU A 79 7.79 4.55 1.98
C LEU A 79 8.63 3.33 2.37
N VAL A 80 9.52 2.84 1.49
CA VAL A 80 10.45 1.74 1.80
C VAL A 80 11.57 2.18 2.76
N ALA A 81 11.87 3.47 2.83
CA ALA A 81 12.88 4.02 3.72
C ALA A 81 12.38 4.22 5.17
N LEU A 82 11.09 3.97 5.44
CA LEU A 82 10.58 3.94 6.81
C LEU A 82 11.35 2.87 7.61
N PRO A 83 11.78 3.15 8.87
CA PRO A 83 12.59 2.23 9.64
C PRO A 83 11.92 0.85 9.79
N SER A 84 12.48 -0.16 9.13
CA SER A 84 11.96 -1.54 9.14
C SER A 84 12.29 -2.32 10.42
N GLY A 85 12.72 -1.64 11.48
CA GLY A 85 13.25 -2.23 12.71
C GLY A 85 12.36 -2.10 13.95
N GLU A 86 11.33 -1.27 13.93
CA GLU A 86 10.37 -1.21 15.03
C GLU A 86 9.10 -1.98 14.66
N MET A 87 8.85 -3.07 15.40
CA MET A 87 7.58 -3.76 15.34
C MET A 87 6.50 -2.84 15.91
N HIS A 88 5.88 -2.01 15.06
CA HIS A 88 4.69 -1.21 15.43
C HIS A 88 3.42 -2.07 15.58
N SER A 89 3.55 -3.41 15.67
CA SER A 89 2.48 -4.30 16.12
C SER A 89 2.22 -4.06 17.60
N GLY A 90 1.49 -2.98 17.87
CA GLY A 90 1.16 -2.52 19.19
C GLY A 90 0.47 -1.17 19.10
N ALA A 91 -0.78 -1.17 18.61
CA ALA A 91 -1.73 -0.06 18.77
C ALA A 91 -1.14 1.35 18.61
N MET A 92 -0.25 1.58 17.63
CA MET A 92 0.20 2.93 17.32
C MET A 92 -1.04 3.74 16.97
N LYS A 93 -1.27 4.82 17.72
CA LYS A 93 -2.47 5.62 17.49
C LYS A 93 -2.33 6.24 16.11
N ILE A 94 -3.45 6.37 15.41
CA ILE A 94 -3.49 7.04 14.10
C ILE A 94 -2.83 8.44 14.18
N THR A 95 -2.89 9.11 15.34
CA THR A 95 -2.23 10.40 15.61
C THR A 95 -0.72 10.36 15.52
N ASP A 96 -0.11 9.22 15.81
CA ASP A 96 1.34 9.03 15.81
C ASP A 96 1.81 8.57 14.42
N LEU A 97 0.91 7.94 13.65
CA LEU A 97 1.13 7.54 12.26
C LEU A 97 0.94 8.70 11.27
N VAL A 98 0.00 9.61 11.50
CA VAL A 98 -0.33 10.74 10.61
C VAL A 98 0.90 11.60 10.28
N PRO A 99 1.76 12.01 11.24
CA PRO A 99 2.97 12.79 10.93
C PRO A 99 3.96 12.06 10.03
N LEU A 100 4.06 10.73 10.13
CA LEU A 100 4.93 9.90 9.28
C LEU A 100 4.36 9.80 7.86
N LEU A 101 3.03 9.66 7.73
CA LEU A 101 2.35 9.68 6.45
C LEU A 101 2.39 11.07 5.79
N ASP A 102 2.21 12.15 6.55
CA ASP A 102 2.32 13.53 6.07
C ASP A 102 3.76 13.89 5.66
N ALA A 103 4.76 13.26 6.27
CA ALA A 103 6.15 13.39 5.84
C ALA A 103 6.37 12.68 4.49
N ALA A 104 5.80 11.49 4.29
CA ALA A 104 5.88 10.73 3.03
C ALA A 104 4.96 11.26 1.92
N GLY A 105 3.90 12.01 2.27
CA GLY A 105 2.91 12.54 1.32
C GLY A 105 3.16 13.99 0.87
N ARG A 106 4.17 14.68 1.42
CA ARG A 106 4.51 16.05 1.03
C ARG A 106 5.46 16.09 -0.16
N LYS A 107 4.87 16.04 -1.37
CA LYS A 107 5.23 16.87 -2.53
C LYS A 107 3.99 17.22 -3.34
#